data_AF-A0A7W1NRK4-F1
#
_entry.id   AF-A0A7W1NRK4-F1
#
_cell.length_a   1.000
_cell.length_b   1.000
_cell.length_c   1.000
_cell.angle_alpha   90.00
_cell.angle_beta   90.00
_cell.angle_gamma   90.00
#
_symmetry.space_group_name_H-M   'P 1'
#
loop_
_entity.id
_entity.type
_entity.pdbx_description
1 polymer ?
#
loop_
_entity_poly.entity_id
_entity_poly.type
_entity_poly.pdbx_seq_one_letter_code
_entity_poly.pdbx_strand_id
1 'polypeptide(L)'
;MSEETKRIPVNQQNPPKFTTEDRNAMRAYLARCEVRLSTIHRVAVGFLSGAGLLFLLPVFLKDGVLSVIRSILDYSPTFASGSGIGHTIATLVIYICLFYPFILSLSLPAVALLLLLKDIVRFYFVGHPPGFPNELFNPRFILTGIAFSPDESEEVKARVLRYQYGTDMINFVISHADAQSSYYHDVIDKPDRMIVPNTRNLPKLIKMGVVEIPSGKPLDELEDTDVVRVHGTYSNGDEEETLLQTPYVDRTLKEIDGFNAALGLAGFIERSLYEEVAKTEVSLVRHALKLRRLVLRYIQALLILIWTSVITFLMLPFLQDGKGRFSLLVIFAIAYFIWAILAPYIVQLPLYWLVSSSKKEVRRKGVSSFQKSDAIQKFGRLTQKLCYAALLTSVIALLLEIILHLT
;
A
#
# COMPACT_ATOMS: atom_id res chain seq x y z
N MET A 1 35.57 -2.56 16.44
CA MET A 1 35.62 -1.10 16.20
C MET A 1 34.19 -0.65 15.99
N SER A 2 33.55 -0.17 17.06
CA SER A 2 32.18 0.32 17.05
C SER A 2 32.20 1.74 16.50
N GLU A 3 31.61 1.97 15.32
CA GLU A 3 31.35 3.33 14.85
C GLU A 3 30.29 3.95 15.75
N GLU A 4 30.80 4.71 16.74
CA GLU A 4 30.04 5.63 17.55
C GLU A 4 29.31 6.60 16.61
N THR A 5 28.04 6.31 16.35
CA THR A 5 27.18 7.15 15.52
C THR A 5 26.91 8.41 16.32
N LYS A 6 27.81 9.38 16.14
CA LYS A 6 27.78 10.72 16.74
C LYS A 6 26.42 11.34 16.43
N ARG A 7 25.47 11.23 17.38
CA ARG A 7 24.19 11.94 17.36
C ARG A 7 24.53 13.41 17.18
N ILE A 8 24.31 13.95 15.98
CA ILE A 8 24.42 15.39 15.75
C ILE A 8 23.40 16.01 16.70
N PRO A 9 23.82 16.80 17.71
CA PRO A 9 22.86 17.50 18.55
C PRO A 9 22.06 18.38 17.61
N VAL A 10 20.74 18.15 17.54
CA VAL A 10 19.81 19.07 16.91
C VAL A 10 20.04 20.39 17.60
N ASN A 11 20.74 21.29 16.90
CA ASN A 11 21.12 22.58 17.39
C ASN A 11 19.82 23.27 17.80
N GLN A 12 19.62 23.46 19.11
CA GLN A 12 18.55 24.29 19.67
C GLN A 12 18.86 25.77 19.37
N GLN A 13 19.10 26.09 18.10
CA GLN A 13 18.99 27.45 17.61
C GLN A 13 17.56 27.87 17.90
N ASN A 14 17.41 28.95 18.69
CA ASN A 14 16.12 29.58 18.96
C ASN A 14 15.28 29.52 17.67
N PRO A 15 14.12 28.84 17.67
CA PRO A 15 13.33 28.71 16.46
C PRO A 15 13.10 30.11 15.90
N PRO A 16 13.21 30.30 14.58
CA PRO A 16 12.95 31.61 13.99
C PRO A 16 11.60 32.08 14.53
N LYS A 17 11.58 33.27 15.15
CA LYS A 17 10.36 33.82 15.71
C LYS A 17 9.44 34.19 14.55
N PHE A 18 8.67 33.20 14.09
CA PHE A 18 7.61 33.40 13.10
C PHE A 18 6.60 34.37 13.66
N THR A 19 6.21 35.33 12.84
CA THR A 19 5.14 36.27 13.18
C THR A 19 3.81 35.51 13.30
N THR A 20 2.79 36.14 13.90
CA THR A 20 1.44 35.58 13.95
C THR A 20 0.87 35.36 12.55
N GLU A 21 1.20 36.25 11.60
CA GLU A 21 0.82 36.14 10.19
C GLU A 21 1.46 34.93 9.52
N ASP A 22 2.76 34.68 9.74
CA ASP A 22 3.46 33.51 9.21
C ASP A 22 2.82 32.20 9.71
N ARG A 23 2.50 32.14 11.01
CA ARG A 23 1.81 30.99 11.62
C ARG A 23 0.42 30.78 11.03
N ASN A 24 -0.35 31.85 10.86
CA ASN A 24 -1.66 31.78 10.22
C ASN A 24 -1.56 31.28 8.77
N ALA A 25 -0.57 31.74 8.00
CA ALA A 25 -0.33 31.29 6.64
C ALA A 25 0.00 29.79 6.58
N MET A 26 0.84 29.30 7.50
CA MET A 26 1.17 27.86 7.62
C MET A 26 -0.06 27.01 7.97
N ARG A 27 -0.88 27.42 8.95
CA ARG A 27 -2.12 26.71 9.31
C ARG A 27 -3.11 26.66 8.14
N ALA A 28 -3.28 27.78 7.43
CA ALA A 28 -4.14 27.84 6.25
C ALA A 28 -3.62 26.92 5.12
N TYR A 29 -2.30 26.80 4.96
CA TYR A 29 -1.69 25.87 4.01
C TYR A 29 -1.95 24.41 4.39
N LEU A 30 -1.76 24.03 5.66
CA LEU A 30 -2.04 22.68 6.16
C LEU A 30 -3.49 22.27 5.92
N ALA A 31 -4.45 23.14 6.23
CA ALA A 31 -5.88 22.89 5.99
C ALA A 31 -6.18 22.60 4.50
N ARG A 32 -5.58 23.36 3.58
CA ARG A 32 -5.72 23.10 2.13
C ARG A 32 -5.08 21.78 1.71
N CYS A 33 -3.96 21.43 2.32
CA CYS A 33 -3.28 20.17 2.03
C CYS A 33 -4.11 18.96 2.46
N GLU A 34 -4.77 19.03 3.61
CA GLU A 34 -5.67 17.98 4.10
C GLU A 34 -6.82 17.72 3.13
N VAL A 35 -7.46 18.78 2.61
CA VAL A 35 -8.54 18.66 1.61
C VAL A 35 -8.03 17.97 0.33
N ARG A 36 -6.83 18.36 -0.15
CA ARG A 36 -6.22 17.73 -1.33
C ARG A 36 -5.88 16.26 -1.09
N LEU A 37 -5.34 15.95 0.09
CA LEU A 37 -4.96 14.59 0.47
C LEU A 37 -6.20 13.69 0.59
N SER A 38 -7.27 14.20 1.21
CA SER A 38 -8.58 13.53 1.24
C SER A 38 -9.11 13.24 -0.17
N THR A 39 -8.98 14.21 -1.09
CA THR A 39 -9.37 14.02 -2.49
C THR A 39 -8.54 12.92 -3.17
N ILE A 40 -7.22 12.90 -2.99
CA ILE A 40 -6.32 11.85 -3.51
C ILE A 40 -6.75 10.47 -2.97
N HIS A 41 -7.05 10.36 -1.67
CA HIS A 41 -7.51 9.10 -1.09
C HIS A 41 -8.85 8.66 -1.65
N ARG A 42 -9.82 9.57 -1.85
CA ARG A 42 -11.10 9.23 -2.48
C ARG A 42 -10.91 8.70 -3.90
N VAL A 43 -10.01 9.30 -4.67
CA VAL A 43 -9.65 8.80 -6.00
C VAL A 43 -9.05 7.40 -5.92
N ALA A 44 -8.09 7.18 -5.00
CA ALA A 44 -7.50 5.86 -4.79
C ALA A 44 -8.55 4.82 -4.43
N VAL A 45 -9.45 5.14 -3.48
CA VAL A 45 -10.57 4.29 -3.08
C VAL A 45 -11.49 4.01 -4.26
N GLY A 46 -11.85 4.99 -5.09
CA GLY A 46 -12.69 4.78 -6.27
C GLY A 46 -12.12 3.78 -7.27
N PHE A 47 -10.79 3.72 -7.42
CA PHE A 47 -10.13 2.68 -8.23
C PHE A 47 -10.09 1.31 -7.53
N LEU A 48 -9.95 1.30 -6.20
CA LEU A 48 -9.85 0.07 -5.40
C LEU A 48 -11.19 -0.62 -5.17
N SER A 49 -12.23 0.16 -4.90
CA SER A 49 -13.61 -0.30 -4.84
C SER A 49 -14.15 -0.64 -6.23
N GLY A 50 -13.38 -0.30 -7.28
CA GLY A 50 -13.72 -0.46 -8.68
C GLY A 50 -14.29 -1.83 -8.98
N ALA A 51 -15.60 -1.83 -9.26
CA ALA A 51 -16.38 -2.98 -9.65
C ALA A 51 -15.73 -3.79 -10.79
N GLY A 52 -14.88 -3.19 -11.62
CA GLY A 52 -14.25 -3.88 -12.75
C GLY A 52 -13.45 -5.13 -12.37
N LEU A 53 -12.37 -4.99 -11.59
CA LEU A 53 -11.45 -6.12 -11.38
C LEU A 53 -12.03 -7.17 -10.42
N LEU A 54 -12.70 -6.74 -9.35
CA LEU A 54 -13.31 -7.66 -8.38
C LEU A 54 -14.53 -8.41 -8.95
N PHE A 55 -15.25 -7.83 -9.92
CA PHE A 55 -16.36 -8.51 -10.61
C PHE A 55 -15.87 -9.43 -11.72
N LEU A 56 -14.89 -8.98 -12.52
CA LEU A 56 -14.39 -9.77 -13.65
C LEU A 56 -13.64 -11.01 -13.20
N LEU A 57 -12.96 -10.96 -12.04
CA LEU A 57 -12.12 -12.07 -11.58
C LEU A 57 -12.95 -13.36 -11.33
N PRO A 58 -14.06 -13.35 -10.55
CA PRO A 58 -14.90 -14.53 -10.38
C PRO A 58 -15.49 -15.06 -11.69
N VAL A 59 -16.02 -14.18 -12.55
CA VAL A 59 -16.63 -14.56 -13.83
C VAL A 59 -15.59 -15.21 -14.75
N PHE A 60 -14.41 -14.61 -14.84
CA PHE A 60 -13.30 -15.14 -15.65
C PHE A 60 -12.83 -16.50 -15.14
N LEU A 61 -12.58 -16.63 -13.83
CA LEU A 61 -12.08 -17.88 -13.25
C LEU A 61 -13.11 -19.01 -13.31
N LYS A 62 -14.38 -18.72 -12.96
CA LYS A 62 -15.44 -19.73 -12.87
C LYS A 62 -15.90 -20.21 -14.25
N ASP A 63 -16.20 -19.28 -15.16
CA ASP A 63 -16.87 -19.64 -16.42
C ASP A 63 -15.88 -19.79 -17.57
N GLY A 64 -14.82 -18.98 -17.59
CA GLY A 64 -13.78 -19.04 -18.60
C GLY A 64 -12.79 -20.18 -18.34
N VAL A 65 -11.97 -20.02 -17.29
CA VAL A 65 -10.81 -20.90 -17.04
C VAL A 65 -11.22 -22.35 -16.78
N LEU A 66 -12.23 -22.60 -15.94
CA LEU A 66 -12.68 -23.98 -15.67
C LEU A 66 -13.21 -24.67 -16.92
N SER A 67 -13.92 -23.96 -17.79
CA SER A 67 -14.44 -24.54 -19.05
C SER A 67 -13.32 -24.90 -20.01
N VAL A 68 -12.28 -24.06 -20.09
CA VAL A 68 -11.06 -24.35 -20.87
C VAL A 68 -10.33 -25.57 -20.31
N ILE A 69 -10.13 -25.63 -18.98
CA ILE A 69 -9.47 -26.78 -18.33
C ILE A 69 -10.25 -28.06 -18.59
N ARG A 70 -11.58 -28.04 -18.42
CA ARG A 70 -12.44 -29.21 -18.73
C ARG A 70 -12.28 -29.64 -20.18
N SER A 71 -12.31 -28.70 -21.14
CA SER A 71 -12.12 -29.02 -22.55
C SER A 71 -10.77 -29.67 -22.86
N ILE A 72 -9.70 -29.25 -22.16
CA ILE A 72 -8.37 -29.86 -22.28
C ILE A 72 -8.34 -31.27 -21.67
N LEU A 73 -9.01 -31.49 -20.53
CA LEU A 73 -9.07 -32.78 -19.83
C LEU A 73 -9.97 -33.81 -20.56
N ASP A 74 -11.07 -33.34 -21.14
CA ASP A 74 -12.02 -34.17 -21.91
C ASP A 74 -11.42 -34.58 -23.26
N TYR A 75 -10.44 -33.82 -23.76
CA TYR A 75 -9.68 -34.24 -24.93
C TYR A 75 -8.78 -35.42 -24.54
N SER A 76 -9.23 -36.62 -24.90
CA SER A 76 -8.40 -37.81 -24.90
C SER A 76 -7.63 -37.84 -26.23
N PRO A 77 -6.29 -37.70 -26.23
CA PRO A 77 -5.52 -37.99 -27.42
C PRO A 77 -5.81 -39.44 -27.80
N THR A 78 -6.43 -39.65 -28.95
CA THR A 78 -6.62 -40.99 -29.52
C THR A 78 -5.23 -41.49 -29.93
N PHE A 79 -4.56 -42.16 -29.00
CA PHE A 79 -3.37 -42.95 -29.30
C PHE A 79 -3.82 -44.13 -30.18
N ALA A 80 -3.95 -43.88 -31.48
CA ALA A 80 -4.26 -44.93 -32.44
C ALA A 80 -3.24 -46.04 -32.24
N SER A 81 -3.72 -47.26 -31.98
CA SER A 81 -2.91 -48.41 -31.53
C SER A 81 -1.88 -48.92 -32.56
N GLY A 82 -1.64 -48.16 -33.63
CA GLY A 82 -0.62 -48.38 -34.66
C GLY A 82 0.14 -47.12 -35.09
N SER A 83 -0.03 -45.97 -34.41
CA SER A 83 0.78 -44.78 -34.71
C SER A 83 2.18 -44.94 -34.12
N GLY A 84 3.21 -44.75 -34.96
CA GLY A 84 4.60 -44.89 -34.54
C GLY A 84 4.97 -43.93 -33.41
N ILE A 85 6.04 -44.25 -32.67
CA ILE A 85 6.59 -43.45 -31.55
C ILE A 85 6.75 -41.96 -31.90
N GLY A 86 7.02 -41.64 -33.18
CA GLY A 86 7.10 -40.26 -33.68
C GLY A 86 5.81 -39.45 -33.49
N HIS A 87 4.64 -40.04 -33.74
CA HIS A 87 3.36 -39.35 -33.58
C HIS A 87 3.09 -39.04 -32.11
N THR A 88 3.39 -39.99 -31.20
CA THR A 88 3.21 -39.77 -29.75
C THR A 88 4.11 -38.66 -29.22
N ILE A 89 5.36 -38.59 -29.69
CA ILE A 89 6.30 -37.54 -29.29
C ILE A 89 5.83 -36.19 -29.83
N ALA A 90 5.39 -36.13 -31.10
CA ALA A 90 4.93 -34.89 -31.71
C ALA A 90 3.69 -34.33 -31.01
N THR A 91 2.70 -35.18 -30.69
CA THR A 91 1.52 -34.77 -29.90
C THR A 91 1.93 -34.22 -28.53
N LEU A 92 2.85 -34.89 -27.82
CA LEU A 92 3.35 -34.42 -26.53
C LEU A 92 4.02 -33.04 -26.64
N VAL A 93 4.81 -32.81 -27.69
CA VAL A 93 5.45 -31.51 -27.95
C VAL A 93 4.40 -30.43 -28.18
N ILE A 94 3.35 -30.70 -28.96
CA ILE A 94 2.24 -29.75 -29.20
C ILE A 94 1.58 -29.36 -27.87
N TYR A 95 1.31 -30.34 -26.99
CA TYR A 95 0.76 -30.05 -25.66
C TYR A 95 1.66 -29.13 -24.83
N ILE A 96 2.95 -29.42 -24.76
CA ILE A 96 3.90 -28.58 -24.02
C ILE A 96 3.94 -27.16 -24.61
N CYS A 97 3.94 -27.06 -25.94
CA CYS A 97 3.94 -25.78 -26.66
C CYS A 97 2.67 -24.95 -26.44
N LEU A 98 1.49 -25.57 -26.26
CA LEU A 98 0.22 -24.90 -25.98
C LEU A 98 -0.01 -24.66 -24.47
N PHE A 99 0.58 -25.50 -23.61
CA PHE A 99 0.50 -25.34 -22.17
C PHE A 99 1.22 -24.07 -21.71
N TYR A 100 2.36 -23.75 -22.32
CA TYR A 100 3.10 -22.52 -22.01
C TYR A 100 2.26 -21.23 -22.19
N PRO A 101 1.68 -20.93 -23.37
CA PRO A 101 0.85 -19.73 -23.54
C PRO A 101 -0.42 -19.75 -22.70
N PHE A 102 -1.01 -20.92 -22.43
CA PHE A 102 -2.13 -21.05 -21.49
C PHE A 102 -1.74 -20.58 -20.08
N ILE A 103 -0.68 -21.15 -19.50
CA ILE A 103 -0.17 -20.74 -18.19
C ILE A 103 0.26 -19.27 -18.19
N LEU A 104 0.85 -18.80 -19.29
CA LEU A 104 1.21 -17.39 -19.43
C LEU A 104 -0.03 -16.48 -19.40
N SER A 105 -1.12 -16.89 -20.05
CA SER A 105 -2.37 -16.12 -20.08
C SER A 105 -3.04 -15.98 -18.72
N LEU A 106 -2.86 -16.95 -17.82
CA LEU A 106 -3.35 -16.88 -16.44
C LEU A 106 -2.38 -16.13 -15.52
N SER A 107 -1.09 -16.38 -15.67
CA SER A 107 -0.06 -15.79 -14.81
C SER A 107 0.12 -14.30 -15.05
N LEU A 108 -0.02 -13.79 -16.29
CA LEU A 108 0.15 -12.35 -16.56
C LEU A 108 -0.88 -11.47 -15.82
N PRO A 109 -2.21 -11.71 -15.91
CA PRO A 109 -3.19 -11.00 -15.09
C PRO A 109 -2.94 -11.16 -13.59
N ALA A 110 -2.57 -12.36 -13.12
CA ALA A 110 -2.29 -12.62 -11.71
C ALA A 110 -1.08 -11.81 -11.21
N VAL A 111 0.01 -11.78 -11.96
CA VAL A 111 1.20 -10.97 -11.64
C VAL A 111 0.86 -9.48 -11.70
N ALA A 112 0.06 -9.03 -12.67
CA ALA A 112 -0.39 -7.64 -12.74
C ALA A 112 -1.18 -7.24 -11.48
N LEU A 113 -2.06 -8.13 -11.00
CA LEU A 113 -2.83 -7.95 -9.78
C LEU A 113 -1.94 -7.94 -8.52
N LEU A 114 -0.98 -8.86 -8.41
CA LEU A 114 -0.03 -8.87 -7.30
C LEU A 114 0.82 -7.59 -7.27
N LEU A 115 1.25 -7.11 -8.44
CA LEU A 115 1.99 -5.86 -8.56
C LEU A 115 1.13 -4.64 -8.20
N LEU A 116 -0.19 -4.70 -8.44
CA LEU A 116 -1.15 -3.69 -8.00
C LEU A 116 -1.29 -3.71 -6.47
N LEU A 117 -1.49 -4.88 -5.86
CA LEU A 117 -1.57 -5.04 -4.40
C LEU A 117 -0.31 -4.49 -3.71
N LYS A 118 0.86 -4.81 -4.26
CA LYS A 118 2.14 -4.26 -3.79
C LYS A 118 2.20 -2.73 -3.86
N ASP A 119 1.62 -2.12 -4.88
CA ASP A 119 1.59 -0.66 -5.01
C ASP A 119 0.54 -0.03 -4.06
N ILE A 120 -0.57 -0.71 -3.78
CA ILE A 120 -1.58 -0.31 -2.77
C ILE A 120 -0.94 -0.28 -1.38
N VAL A 121 -0.24 -1.35 -0.99
CA VAL A 121 0.47 -1.40 0.29
C VAL A 121 1.47 -0.24 0.39
N ARG A 122 2.23 0.04 -0.67
CA ARG A 122 3.21 1.15 -0.70
C ARG A 122 2.59 2.55 -0.77
N PHE A 123 1.31 2.63 -1.16
CA PHE A 123 0.54 3.86 -1.18
C PHE A 123 0.06 4.20 0.22
N TYR A 124 -0.52 3.24 0.95
CA TYR A 124 -1.04 3.46 2.30
C TYR A 124 0.00 3.34 3.41
N PHE A 125 1.04 2.53 3.24
CA PHE A 125 2.01 2.25 4.29
C PHE A 125 3.40 2.82 4.01
N VAL A 126 4.08 3.16 5.11
CA VAL A 126 5.48 3.62 5.12
C VAL A 126 6.24 2.83 6.17
N GLY A 127 7.48 2.46 5.86
CA GLY A 127 8.38 1.85 6.84
C GLY A 127 8.96 2.85 7.85
N HIS A 128 9.28 4.07 7.41
CA HIS A 128 9.86 5.13 8.24
C HIS A 128 9.29 6.51 7.87
N PRO A 129 8.47 7.14 8.72
CA PRO A 129 8.05 8.53 8.52
C PRO A 129 9.17 9.52 8.92
N PRO A 130 9.18 10.74 8.37
CA PRO A 130 10.14 11.76 8.75
C PRO A 130 10.07 12.09 10.25
N GLY A 131 11.24 12.15 10.91
CA GLY A 131 11.36 12.45 12.33
C GLY A 131 11.16 11.26 13.28
N PHE A 132 11.05 10.04 12.76
CA PHE A 132 10.98 8.82 13.57
C PHE A 132 12.36 8.15 13.69
N PRO A 133 12.69 7.49 14.82
CA PRO A 133 13.98 6.82 14.99
C PRO A 133 14.23 5.77 13.90
N ASN A 134 15.41 5.82 13.26
CA ASN A 134 15.78 4.89 12.19
C ASN A 134 16.04 3.46 12.69
N GLU A 135 16.24 3.30 14.01
CA GLU A 135 16.51 2.03 14.67
C GLU A 135 15.22 1.20 14.83
N LEU A 136 14.04 1.84 14.76
CA LEU A 136 12.74 1.20 14.93
C LEU A 136 12.02 1.05 13.59
N PHE A 137 11.92 -0.18 13.10
CA PHE A 137 11.06 -0.50 11.97
C PHE A 137 9.62 -0.74 12.47
N ASN A 138 8.70 0.16 12.09
CA ASN A 138 7.29 -0.02 12.38
C ASN A 138 6.44 0.40 11.18
N PRO A 139 5.83 -0.54 10.44
CA PRO A 139 5.01 -0.24 9.29
C PRO A 139 3.73 0.50 9.72
N ARG A 140 3.55 1.72 9.22
CA ARG A 140 2.44 2.59 9.63
C ARG A 140 1.69 3.14 8.44
N PHE A 141 0.44 3.53 8.69
CA PHE A 141 -0.30 4.35 7.76
C PHE A 141 0.46 5.67 7.51
N ILE A 142 0.44 6.08 6.25
CA ILE A 142 1.09 7.31 5.77
C ILE A 142 0.43 8.58 6.32
N LEU A 143 -0.87 8.48 6.60
CA LEU A 143 -1.62 9.46 7.39
C LEU A 143 -1.33 9.18 8.85
N THR A 144 -0.32 9.84 9.37
CA THR A 144 0.03 9.78 10.79
C THR A 144 -0.90 10.67 11.60
N GLY A 145 -1.01 10.39 12.91
CA GLY A 145 -1.64 11.33 13.84
C GLY A 145 -0.98 12.72 13.77
N ILE A 146 -1.78 13.76 13.93
CA ILE A 146 -1.32 15.15 13.99
C ILE A 146 -1.27 15.56 15.47
N ALA A 147 -0.08 15.97 15.91
CA ALA A 147 0.11 16.48 17.26
C ALA A 147 -0.10 17.99 17.31
N PHE A 148 -0.51 18.49 18.48
CA PHE A 148 -0.50 19.92 18.73
C PHE A 148 0.95 20.42 18.73
N SER A 149 1.23 21.39 17.87
CA SER A 149 2.59 21.86 17.59
C SER A 149 3.25 22.47 18.84
N PRO A 150 4.53 22.21 19.12
CA PRO A 150 5.24 22.72 20.29
C PRO A 150 5.59 24.22 20.19
N ASP A 151 5.45 24.85 19.03
CA ASP A 151 5.68 26.30 18.83
C ASP A 151 4.39 27.14 18.97
N GLU A 152 3.26 26.49 19.26
CA GLU A 152 1.96 27.10 19.55
C GLU A 152 1.82 27.45 21.04
N SER A 153 0.59 27.56 21.56
CA SER A 153 0.34 27.83 22.98
C SER A 153 0.59 26.60 23.86
N GLU A 154 1.60 26.69 24.72
CA GLU A 154 1.90 25.67 25.75
C GLU A 154 0.73 25.49 26.74
N GLU A 155 0.02 26.56 27.04
CA GLU A 155 -1.18 26.52 27.89
C GLU A 155 -2.30 25.69 27.24
N VAL A 156 -2.63 25.97 25.98
CA VAL A 156 -3.66 25.21 25.25
C VAL A 156 -3.24 23.74 25.16
N LYS A 157 -1.95 23.48 24.89
CA LYS A 157 -1.40 22.13 24.86
C LYS A 157 -1.57 21.41 26.20
N ALA A 158 -1.23 22.05 27.31
CA ALA A 158 -1.41 21.48 28.64
C ALA A 158 -2.89 21.16 28.94
N ARG A 159 -3.82 22.05 28.57
CA ARG A 159 -5.27 21.83 28.70
C ARG A 159 -5.74 20.62 27.87
N VAL A 160 -5.30 20.51 26.61
CA VAL A 160 -5.61 19.35 25.75
C VAL A 160 -5.07 18.05 26.35
N LEU A 161 -3.84 18.05 26.85
CA LEU A 161 -3.25 16.87 27.47
C LEU A 161 -4.01 16.46 28.74
N ARG A 162 -4.35 17.40 29.64
CA ARG A 162 -5.15 17.12 30.84
C ARG A 162 -6.48 16.46 30.48
N TYR A 163 -7.16 16.99 29.47
CA TYR A 163 -8.42 16.40 29.01
C TYR A 163 -8.20 14.99 28.43
N GLN A 164 -7.16 14.77 27.62
CA GLN A 164 -6.86 13.46 27.04
C GLN A 164 -6.54 12.39 28.09
N TYR A 165 -5.74 12.70 29.12
CA TYR A 165 -5.39 11.73 30.15
C TYR A 165 -6.47 11.59 31.24
N GLY A 166 -7.24 12.66 31.47
CA GLY A 166 -8.24 12.74 32.53
C GLY A 166 -9.62 12.21 32.16
N THR A 167 -9.89 12.00 30.87
CA THR A 167 -11.16 11.43 30.39
C THR A 167 -11.01 9.97 29.95
N ASP A 168 -12.06 9.43 29.35
CA ASP A 168 -12.11 8.11 28.72
C ASP A 168 -11.40 8.03 27.36
N MET A 169 -10.76 9.12 26.90
CA MET A 169 -10.01 9.16 25.64
C MET A 169 -8.86 8.14 25.57
N ILE A 170 -8.28 7.76 26.71
CA ILE A 170 -7.31 6.65 26.78
C ILE A 170 -7.98 5.34 26.33
N ASN A 171 -9.17 5.05 26.87
CA ASN A 171 -9.94 3.84 26.55
C ASN A 171 -10.52 3.87 25.13
N PHE A 172 -10.66 5.05 24.54
CA PHE A 172 -11.03 5.20 23.15
C PHE A 172 -9.91 4.76 22.20
N VAL A 173 -8.64 5.05 22.54
CA VAL A 173 -7.47 4.67 21.73
C VAL A 173 -7.05 3.23 22.00
N ILE A 174 -7.06 2.81 23.26
CA ILE A 174 -6.77 1.43 23.67
C ILE A 174 -8.06 0.83 24.21
N SER A 175 -8.66 -0.08 23.44
CA SER A 175 -9.86 -0.75 23.89
C SER A 175 -9.61 -1.54 25.18
N HIS A 176 -10.64 -1.77 25.99
CA HIS A 176 -10.51 -2.59 27.20
C HIS A 176 -10.01 -4.02 26.92
N ALA A 177 -10.29 -4.57 25.74
CA ALA A 177 -9.77 -5.85 25.32
C ALA A 177 -8.25 -5.79 25.02
N ASP A 178 -7.80 -4.69 24.42
CA ASP A 178 -6.40 -4.49 24.05
C ASP A 178 -5.54 -3.97 25.20
N ALA A 179 -6.14 -3.36 26.23
CA ALA A 179 -5.43 -2.88 27.42
C ALA A 179 -4.73 -4.01 28.21
N GLN A 180 -5.17 -5.26 28.02
CA GLN A 180 -4.53 -6.44 28.59
C GLN A 180 -3.44 -7.02 27.67
N SER A 181 -3.36 -6.60 26.41
CA SER A 181 -2.38 -7.08 25.45
C SER A 181 -0.98 -6.57 25.80
N SER A 182 0.01 -7.45 25.74
CA SER A 182 1.42 -7.05 25.91
C SER A 182 1.92 -6.20 24.74
N TYR A 183 1.21 -6.18 23.61
CA TYR A 183 1.63 -5.52 22.37
C TYR A 183 2.06 -4.06 22.54
N TYR A 184 1.32 -3.25 23.30
CA TYR A 184 1.68 -1.84 23.49
C TYR A 184 2.85 -1.66 24.47
N HIS A 185 3.03 -2.61 25.39
CA HIS A 185 4.03 -2.53 26.45
C HIS A 185 5.39 -3.09 25.99
N ASP A 186 5.38 -4.18 25.21
CA ASP A 186 6.58 -4.81 24.65
C ASP A 186 7.28 -3.91 23.63
N VAL A 187 6.54 -2.98 23.02
CA VAL A 187 7.05 -2.06 22.01
C VAL A 187 7.68 -0.81 22.64
N ILE A 188 7.40 -0.52 23.92
CA ILE A 188 8.10 0.52 24.67
C ILE A 188 9.46 -0.03 25.08
N ASP A 189 10.49 0.33 24.31
CA ASP A 189 11.86 -0.02 24.65
C ASP A 189 12.26 0.76 25.91
N LYS A 190 12.19 0.11 27.09
CA LYS A 190 12.72 0.67 28.34
C LYS A 190 14.24 0.41 28.32
N PRO A 191 15.10 1.44 28.37
CA PRO A 191 14.86 2.74 29.02
C PRO A 191 14.53 3.94 28.11
N ASP A 192 14.84 3.88 26.81
CA ASP A 192 14.87 5.10 25.96
C ASP A 192 13.49 5.60 25.52
N ARG A 193 12.43 4.77 25.64
CA ARG A 193 11.03 5.09 25.29
C ARG A 193 10.92 5.76 23.91
N MET A 194 11.70 5.30 22.94
CA MET A 194 11.91 5.95 21.63
C MET A 194 10.63 6.19 20.80
N ILE A 195 9.54 5.49 21.13
CA ILE A 195 8.25 5.60 20.45
C ILE A 195 7.36 6.68 21.07
N VAL A 196 7.62 7.08 22.31
CA VAL A 196 6.82 8.07 23.05
C VAL A 196 7.16 9.49 22.57
N PRO A 197 6.16 10.33 22.26
CA PRO A 197 6.41 11.71 21.88
C PRO A 197 7.12 12.50 22.98
N ASN A 198 8.07 13.34 22.58
CA ASN A 198 8.95 14.04 23.51
C ASN A 198 8.24 14.86 24.57
N THR A 199 7.10 15.53 24.29
CA THR A 199 6.34 16.28 25.33
C THR A 199 5.38 15.42 26.17
N ARG A 200 5.20 14.16 25.80
CA ARG A 200 4.39 13.19 26.56
C ARG A 200 5.21 12.31 27.49
N ASN A 201 6.52 12.48 27.52
CA ASN A 201 7.36 11.85 28.54
C ASN A 201 6.93 12.33 29.93
N LEU A 202 6.87 11.40 30.88
CA LEU A 202 6.40 11.64 32.24
C LEU A 202 7.05 12.87 32.93
N PRO A 203 8.40 13.08 32.86
CA PRO A 203 9.00 14.28 33.44
C PRO A 203 8.45 15.60 32.88
N LYS A 204 8.10 15.63 31.58
CA LYS A 204 7.53 16.84 30.96
C LYS A 204 6.05 17.00 31.28
N LEU A 205 5.28 15.91 31.36
CA LEU A 205 3.89 15.97 31.80
C LEU A 205 3.77 16.55 33.22
N ILE A 206 4.70 16.17 34.11
CA ILE A 206 4.79 16.73 35.47
C ILE A 206 5.14 18.22 35.41
N LYS A 207 6.17 18.58 34.63
CA LYS A 207 6.57 19.99 34.46
C LYS A 207 5.46 20.88 33.89
N MET A 208 4.61 20.33 33.03
CA MET A 208 3.43 21.02 32.46
C MET A 208 2.22 21.04 33.43
N GLY A 209 2.34 20.43 34.61
CA GLY A 209 1.25 20.28 35.58
C GLY A 209 0.08 19.48 35.01
N VAL A 210 0.32 18.57 34.05
CA VAL A 210 -0.71 17.66 33.55
C VAL A 210 -0.92 16.53 34.55
N VAL A 211 0.18 16.12 35.18
CA VAL A 211 0.29 14.91 35.99
C VAL A 211 1.05 15.20 37.28
N GLU A 212 0.62 14.58 38.38
CA GLU A 212 1.30 14.56 39.68
C GLU A 212 1.52 13.11 40.14
N ILE A 213 2.67 12.84 40.76
CA ILE A 213 2.99 11.54 41.36
C ILE A 213 2.75 11.65 42.88
N PRO A 214 1.70 11.02 43.43
CA PRO A 214 1.39 11.14 44.85
C PRO A 214 2.37 10.41 45.76
N SER A 215 3.08 9.39 45.25
CA SER A 215 3.91 8.48 46.03
C SER A 215 5.24 9.09 46.50
N GLY A 216 5.64 10.24 45.92
CA GLY A 216 6.94 10.87 46.20
C GLY A 216 8.16 10.03 45.76
N LYS A 217 7.94 8.88 45.12
CA LYS A 217 9.00 8.03 44.57
C LYS A 217 9.75 8.78 43.46
N PRO A 218 11.08 8.61 43.34
CA PRO A 218 11.82 9.15 42.20
C PRO A 218 11.35 8.49 40.90
N LEU A 219 11.44 9.20 39.77
CA LEU A 219 10.91 8.72 38.49
C LEU A 219 11.51 7.37 38.04
N ASP A 220 12.75 7.09 38.44
CA ASP A 220 13.49 5.89 38.05
C ASP A 220 13.05 4.63 38.83
N GLU A 221 12.30 4.80 39.93
CA GLU A 221 11.79 3.73 40.79
C GLU A 221 10.29 3.47 40.60
N LEU A 222 9.66 4.12 39.62
CA LEU A 222 8.23 3.93 39.37
C LEU A 222 7.95 2.58 38.71
N GLU A 223 7.04 1.84 39.30
CA GLU A 223 6.54 0.57 38.77
C GLU A 223 5.30 0.81 37.89
N ASP A 224 5.02 -0.13 36.98
CA ASP A 224 3.89 -0.03 36.06
C ASP A 224 2.52 0.07 36.78
N THR A 225 2.45 -0.44 38.02
CA THR A 225 1.26 -0.39 38.89
C THR A 225 1.14 0.90 39.71
N ASP A 226 2.15 1.77 39.71
CA ASP A 226 2.09 3.02 40.47
C ASP A 226 1.01 3.95 39.92
N VAL A 227 0.29 4.60 40.85
CA VAL A 227 -0.82 5.50 40.54
C VAL A 227 -0.31 6.92 40.34
N VAL A 228 -0.87 7.56 39.35
CA VAL A 228 -0.50 8.86 38.82
C VAL A 228 -1.78 9.71 38.74
N ARG A 229 -1.77 10.90 39.32
CA ARG A 229 -2.92 11.81 39.34
C ARG A 229 -2.88 12.74 38.14
N VAL A 230 -3.96 12.74 37.35
CA VAL A 230 -4.16 13.70 36.28
C VAL A 230 -5.02 14.85 36.80
N HIS A 231 -4.57 16.09 36.65
CA HIS A 231 -5.33 17.25 37.12
C HIS A 231 -6.53 17.55 36.21
N GLY A 232 -7.71 17.69 36.82
CA GLY A 232 -8.96 18.05 36.17
C GLY A 232 -9.31 19.53 36.19
N THR A 233 -8.53 20.35 36.88
CA THR A 233 -8.70 21.81 36.98
C THR A 233 -7.53 22.55 36.34
N TYR A 234 -7.77 23.80 35.96
CA TYR A 234 -6.77 24.70 35.39
C TYR A 234 -6.95 26.12 35.95
N SER A 235 -5.86 26.76 36.42
CA SER A 235 -5.90 28.16 36.86
C SER A 235 -5.53 29.09 35.70
N ASN A 236 -6.45 29.97 35.32
CA ASN A 236 -6.26 30.95 34.23
C ASN A 236 -5.98 32.36 34.77
N GLY A 237 -5.12 32.46 35.80
CA GLY A 237 -4.81 33.73 36.47
C GLY A 237 -5.86 34.11 37.52
N ASP A 238 -7.05 34.50 37.08
CA ASP A 238 -8.08 35.07 37.96
C ASP A 238 -9.18 34.08 38.36
N GLU A 239 -9.37 32.98 37.62
CA GLU A 239 -10.41 31.97 37.88
C GLU A 239 -9.88 30.53 37.68
N GLU A 240 -10.39 29.59 38.50
CA GLU A 240 -10.19 28.16 38.30
C GLU A 240 -11.24 27.61 37.33
N GLU A 241 -10.79 27.20 36.15
CA GLU A 241 -11.61 26.52 35.16
C GLU A 241 -11.62 25.01 35.44
N THR A 242 -12.80 24.45 35.62
CA THR A 242 -12.99 23.01 35.85
C THR A 242 -13.17 22.30 34.51
N LEU A 243 -12.17 21.50 34.10
CA LEU A 243 -12.17 20.77 32.82
C LEU A 243 -12.80 19.37 32.94
N LEU A 244 -12.71 18.76 34.11
CA LEU A 244 -13.26 17.44 34.43
C LEU A 244 -14.26 17.55 35.58
N GLN A 245 -15.18 16.59 35.69
CA GLN A 245 -16.16 16.57 36.80
C GLN A 245 -15.50 16.45 38.18
N THR A 246 -14.31 15.84 38.24
CA THR A 246 -13.51 15.69 39.45
C THR A 246 -12.21 16.50 39.37
N PRO A 247 -11.66 16.97 40.51
CA PRO A 247 -10.44 17.77 40.52
C PRO A 247 -9.20 16.96 40.09
N TYR A 248 -9.25 15.65 40.23
CA TYR A 248 -8.23 14.72 39.75
C TYR A 248 -8.86 13.40 39.27
N VAL A 249 -8.11 12.69 38.44
CA VAL A 249 -8.41 11.31 38.02
C VAL A 249 -7.14 10.48 38.22
N ASP A 250 -7.29 9.38 38.95
CA ASP A 250 -6.20 8.44 39.19
C ASP A 250 -6.04 7.51 37.97
N ARG A 251 -4.81 7.40 37.46
CA ARG A 251 -4.42 6.52 36.35
C ARG A 251 -3.19 5.72 36.75
N THR A 252 -3.02 4.53 36.19
CA THR A 252 -1.77 3.78 36.39
C THR A 252 -0.70 4.24 35.41
N LEU A 253 0.57 4.10 35.78
CA LEU A 253 1.69 4.39 34.87
C LEU A 253 1.60 3.53 33.61
N LYS A 254 1.20 2.26 33.75
CA LYS A 254 0.97 1.34 32.63
C LYS A 254 -0.04 1.88 31.62
N GLU A 255 -1.15 2.47 32.07
CA GLU A 255 -2.16 3.06 31.19
C GLU A 255 -1.61 4.27 30.43
N ILE A 256 -0.87 5.15 31.10
CA ILE A 256 -0.26 6.33 30.49
C ILE A 256 0.79 5.92 29.44
N ASP A 257 1.66 4.99 29.80
CA ASP A 257 2.72 4.49 28.92
C ASP A 257 2.13 3.73 27.72
N GLY A 258 1.12 2.88 27.96
CA GLY A 258 0.38 2.21 26.89
C GLY A 258 -0.25 3.22 25.92
N PHE A 259 -0.95 4.24 26.42
CA PHE A 259 -1.57 5.27 25.59
C PHE A 259 -0.54 6.03 24.75
N ASN A 260 0.58 6.40 25.37
CA ASN A 260 1.69 7.06 24.70
C ASN A 260 2.33 6.19 23.63
N ALA A 261 2.48 4.89 23.88
CA ALA A 261 2.93 3.94 22.88
C ALA A 261 1.95 3.83 21.72
N ALA A 262 0.64 3.75 21.98
CA ALA A 262 -0.38 3.70 20.94
C ALA A 262 -0.35 4.94 20.03
N LEU A 263 -0.23 6.14 20.61
CA LEU A 263 -0.02 7.38 19.86
C LEU A 263 1.28 7.33 19.04
N GLY A 264 2.36 6.90 19.68
CA GLY A 264 3.65 6.69 19.04
C GLY A 264 3.54 5.75 17.84
N LEU A 265 2.90 4.58 17.99
CA LEU A 265 2.61 3.60 16.93
C LEU A 265 1.77 4.21 15.79
N ALA A 266 0.84 5.11 16.09
CA ALA A 266 0.05 5.84 15.09
C ALA A 266 0.84 6.94 14.36
N GLY A 267 2.14 7.11 14.68
CA GLY A 267 2.98 8.16 14.10
C GLY A 267 2.65 9.55 14.62
N PHE A 268 1.96 9.65 15.76
CA PHE A 268 1.73 10.91 16.46
C PHE A 268 3.08 11.44 16.94
N ILE A 269 3.73 12.25 16.11
CA ILE A 269 5.04 12.84 16.39
C ILE A 269 4.84 14.34 16.45
N GLU A 270 5.37 14.95 17.50
CA GLU A 270 5.35 16.39 17.68
C GLU A 270 6.38 17.01 16.73
N ARG A 271 5.88 17.92 15.89
CA ARG A 271 6.67 18.68 14.94
C ARG A 271 6.28 20.14 15.09
N SER A 272 7.24 21.03 14.92
CA SER A 272 6.94 22.46 14.78
C SER A 272 6.05 22.71 13.56
N LEU A 273 5.42 23.88 13.49
CA LEU A 273 4.44 24.14 12.45
C LEU A 273 5.07 24.10 11.04
N TYR A 274 6.30 24.63 10.91
CA TYR A 274 7.04 24.60 9.64
C TYR A 274 7.47 23.17 9.25
N GLU A 275 7.82 22.32 10.21
CA GLU A 275 8.16 20.91 9.96
C GLU A 275 6.95 20.13 9.48
N GLU A 276 5.77 20.35 10.08
CA GLU A 276 4.55 19.68 9.64
C GLU A 276 4.13 20.16 8.24
N VAL A 277 4.32 21.45 7.92
CA VAL A 277 4.14 22.00 6.57
C VAL A 277 5.07 21.30 5.57
N ALA A 278 6.37 21.25 5.85
CA ALA A 278 7.36 20.63 4.96
C ALA A 278 7.09 19.13 4.76
N LYS A 279 6.79 18.40 5.85
CA LYS A 279 6.42 16.99 5.79
C LYS A 279 5.15 16.77 4.98
N THR A 280 4.14 17.64 5.12
CA THR A 280 2.88 17.53 4.39
C THR A 280 3.08 17.82 2.89
N GLU A 281 3.88 18.82 2.54
CA GLU A 281 4.21 19.12 1.14
C GLU A 281 4.90 17.93 0.45
N VAL A 282 5.95 17.38 1.07
CA VAL A 282 6.65 16.19 0.55
C VAL A 282 5.71 14.97 0.50
N SER A 283 4.83 14.82 1.50
CA SER A 283 3.82 13.76 1.52
C SER A 283 2.86 13.88 0.35
N LEU A 284 2.37 15.09 0.01
CA LEU A 284 1.50 15.31 -1.15
C LEU A 284 2.19 14.91 -2.46
N VAL A 285 3.45 15.30 -2.64
CA VAL A 285 4.24 14.92 -3.82
C VAL A 285 4.36 13.40 -3.90
N ARG A 286 4.69 12.74 -2.78
CA ARG A 286 4.75 11.29 -2.71
C ARG A 286 3.41 10.65 -3.08
N HIS A 287 2.30 11.10 -2.49
CA HIS A 287 0.98 10.55 -2.78
C HIS A 287 0.59 10.72 -4.24
N ALA A 288 0.84 11.89 -4.84
CA ALA A 288 0.58 12.13 -6.25
C ALA A 288 1.39 11.17 -7.15
N LEU A 289 2.69 10.98 -6.87
CA LEU A 289 3.54 10.06 -7.62
C LEU A 289 3.12 8.59 -7.45
N LYS A 290 2.77 8.18 -6.24
CA LYS A 290 2.32 6.80 -5.96
C LYS A 290 0.93 6.54 -6.55
N LEU A 291 0.00 7.49 -6.45
CA LEU A 291 -1.33 7.40 -7.04
C LEU A 291 -1.23 7.26 -8.55
N ARG A 292 -0.43 8.10 -9.21
CA ARG A 292 -0.17 8.00 -10.66
C ARG A 292 0.23 6.59 -11.06
N ARG A 293 1.20 6.01 -10.34
CA ARG A 293 1.69 4.66 -10.61
C ARG A 293 0.63 3.59 -10.35
N LEU A 294 -0.10 3.70 -9.24
CA LEU A 294 -1.17 2.79 -8.85
C LEU A 294 -2.27 2.77 -9.92
N VAL A 295 -2.72 3.94 -10.38
CA VAL A 295 -3.76 4.07 -11.41
C VAL A 295 -3.30 3.44 -12.73
N LEU A 296 -2.09 3.74 -13.20
CA LEU A 296 -1.57 3.14 -14.44
C LEU A 296 -1.51 1.62 -14.33
N ARG A 297 -1.05 1.08 -13.19
CA ARG A 297 -0.97 -0.36 -12.97
C ARG A 297 -2.34 -1.03 -12.86
N TYR A 298 -3.30 -0.36 -12.23
CA TYR A 298 -4.69 -0.82 -12.19
C TYR A 298 -5.24 -0.98 -13.60
N ILE A 299 -5.07 0.03 -14.46
CA ILE A 299 -5.55 -0.03 -15.84
C ILE A 299 -4.82 -1.14 -16.62
N GLN A 300 -3.51 -1.34 -16.43
CA GLN A 300 -2.79 -2.45 -17.05
C GLN A 300 -3.34 -3.82 -16.64
N ALA A 301 -3.58 -4.02 -15.33
CA ALA A 301 -4.14 -5.26 -14.81
C ALA A 301 -5.56 -5.50 -15.34
N LEU A 302 -6.38 -4.46 -15.38
CA LEU A 302 -7.74 -4.52 -15.91
C LEU A 302 -7.74 -4.87 -17.41
N LEU A 303 -6.92 -4.20 -18.22
CA LEU A 303 -6.86 -4.41 -19.67
C LEU A 303 -6.38 -5.83 -20.03
N ILE A 304 -5.33 -6.33 -19.37
CA ILE A 304 -4.85 -7.69 -19.65
C ILE A 304 -5.84 -8.75 -19.20
N LEU A 305 -6.55 -8.50 -18.09
CA LEU A 305 -7.62 -9.38 -17.62
C LEU A 305 -8.77 -9.41 -18.62
N ILE A 306 -9.28 -8.25 -19.03
CA ILE A 306 -10.34 -8.14 -20.05
C ILE A 306 -9.92 -8.84 -21.34
N TRP A 307 -8.72 -8.60 -21.83
CA TRP A 307 -8.23 -9.22 -23.07
C TRP A 307 -8.16 -10.75 -22.97
N THR A 308 -7.66 -11.26 -21.85
CA THR A 308 -7.60 -12.69 -21.60
C THR A 308 -9.00 -13.30 -21.50
N SER A 309 -9.93 -12.62 -20.85
CA SER A 309 -11.35 -13.02 -20.79
C SER A 309 -11.99 -13.05 -22.18
N VAL A 310 -11.77 -12.01 -22.99
CA VAL A 310 -12.31 -11.93 -24.35
C VAL A 310 -11.84 -13.11 -25.20
N ILE A 311 -10.53 -13.38 -25.23
CA ILE A 311 -10.00 -14.53 -25.99
C ILE A 311 -10.53 -15.85 -25.45
N THR A 312 -10.58 -16.01 -24.13
CA THR A 312 -11.10 -17.22 -23.48
C THR A 312 -12.56 -17.47 -23.88
N PHE A 313 -13.42 -16.46 -23.77
CA PHE A 313 -14.84 -16.58 -24.12
C PHE A 313 -15.08 -16.73 -25.62
N LEU A 314 -14.26 -16.10 -26.48
CA LEU A 314 -14.34 -16.30 -27.93
C LEU A 314 -13.97 -17.74 -28.32
N MET A 315 -13.08 -18.38 -27.57
CA MET A 315 -12.65 -19.75 -27.83
C MET A 315 -13.69 -20.81 -27.40
N LEU A 316 -14.44 -20.56 -26.32
CA LEU A 316 -15.35 -21.56 -25.74
C LEU A 316 -16.38 -22.17 -26.69
N PRO A 317 -17.11 -21.40 -27.54
CA PRO A 317 -18.08 -21.98 -28.47
C PRO A 317 -17.45 -22.98 -29.44
N PHE A 318 -16.19 -22.77 -29.82
CA PHE A 318 -15.46 -23.67 -30.71
C PHE A 318 -14.98 -24.92 -30.00
N LEU A 319 -14.61 -24.81 -28.71
CA LEU A 319 -14.23 -25.96 -27.89
C LEU A 319 -15.43 -26.86 -27.55
N GLN A 320 -16.62 -26.27 -27.43
CA GLN A 320 -17.86 -26.99 -27.11
C GLN A 320 -18.60 -27.53 -28.35
N ASP A 321 -18.05 -27.36 -29.56
CA ASP A 321 -18.67 -27.88 -30.77
C ASP A 321 -18.55 -29.42 -30.82
N GLY A 322 -19.58 -30.10 -30.31
CA GLY A 322 -19.66 -31.57 -30.28
C GLY A 322 -19.68 -32.23 -31.67
N LYS A 323 -19.71 -31.45 -32.76
CA LYS A 323 -19.59 -31.95 -34.13
C LYS A 323 -18.15 -32.18 -34.57
N GLY A 324 -17.15 -31.79 -33.77
CA GLY A 324 -15.73 -32.03 -34.06
C GLY A 324 -15.25 -31.35 -35.34
N ARG A 325 -15.86 -30.23 -35.75
CA ARG A 325 -15.55 -29.56 -37.03
C ARG A 325 -14.14 -28.97 -37.07
N PHE A 326 -13.58 -28.66 -35.91
CA PHE A 326 -12.26 -28.07 -35.76
C PHE A 326 -11.45 -28.88 -34.74
N SER A 327 -10.16 -29.14 -35.03
CA SER A 327 -9.25 -29.72 -34.04
C SER A 327 -9.11 -28.77 -32.85
N LEU A 328 -9.30 -29.30 -31.64
CA LEU A 328 -9.14 -28.57 -30.39
C LEU A 328 -7.77 -27.88 -30.32
N LEU A 329 -6.70 -28.57 -30.73
CA LEU A 329 -5.34 -28.06 -30.73
C LEU A 329 -5.16 -26.87 -31.69
N VAL A 330 -5.81 -26.91 -32.87
CA VAL A 330 -5.82 -25.79 -33.83
C VAL A 330 -6.52 -24.56 -33.25
N ILE A 331 -7.67 -24.75 -32.61
CA ILE A 331 -8.40 -23.66 -31.95
C ILE A 331 -7.51 -23.00 -30.88
N PHE A 332 -6.90 -23.80 -30.02
CA PHE A 332 -5.99 -23.31 -28.97
C PHE A 332 -4.78 -22.57 -29.55
N ALA A 333 -4.15 -23.12 -30.59
CA ALA A 333 -3.00 -22.49 -31.23
C ALA A 333 -3.35 -21.11 -31.80
N ILE A 334 -4.48 -20.99 -32.52
CA ILE A 334 -4.95 -19.73 -33.10
C ILE A 334 -5.32 -18.72 -32.00
N ALA A 335 -6.10 -19.15 -31.00
CA ALA A 335 -6.53 -18.29 -29.91
C ALA A 335 -5.34 -17.71 -29.14
N TYR A 336 -4.37 -18.55 -28.76
CA TYR A 336 -3.18 -18.10 -28.05
C TYR A 336 -2.19 -17.34 -28.92
N PHE A 337 -2.13 -17.61 -30.22
CA PHE A 337 -1.35 -16.80 -31.17
C PHE A 337 -1.89 -15.37 -31.22
N ILE A 338 -3.20 -15.19 -31.40
CA ILE A 338 -3.85 -13.87 -31.39
C ILE A 338 -3.64 -13.18 -30.04
N TRP A 339 -3.82 -13.92 -28.94
CA TRP A 339 -3.60 -13.38 -27.60
C TRP A 339 -2.16 -12.91 -27.40
N ALA A 340 -1.16 -13.71 -27.79
CA ALA A 340 0.26 -13.41 -27.59
C ALA A 340 0.74 -12.21 -28.43
N ILE A 341 0.18 -12.01 -29.63
CA ILE A 341 0.49 -10.84 -30.46
C ILE A 341 -0.03 -9.56 -29.82
N LEU A 342 -1.26 -9.57 -29.31
CA LEU A 342 -1.94 -8.35 -28.87
C LEU A 342 -1.70 -8.02 -27.38
N ALA A 343 -1.41 -9.01 -26.54
CA ALA A 343 -1.20 -8.80 -25.09
C ALA A 343 -0.11 -7.76 -24.77
N PRO A 344 1.08 -7.75 -25.41
CA PRO A 344 2.09 -6.72 -25.15
C PRO A 344 1.63 -5.31 -25.51
N TYR A 345 0.87 -5.17 -26.60
CA TYR A 345 0.31 -3.89 -27.02
C TYR A 345 -0.72 -3.38 -26.01
N ILE A 346 -1.63 -4.27 -25.59
CA ILE A 346 -2.70 -3.96 -24.63
C ILE A 346 -2.15 -3.52 -23.27
N VAL A 347 -1.11 -4.19 -22.76
CA VAL A 347 -0.45 -3.79 -21.50
C VAL A 347 0.24 -2.42 -21.62
N GLN A 348 0.62 -1.99 -22.82
CA GLN A 348 1.27 -0.70 -23.06
C GLN A 348 0.30 0.44 -23.42
N LEU A 349 -0.97 0.14 -23.72
CA LEU A 349 -2.00 1.13 -24.09
C LEU A 349 -2.10 2.31 -23.11
N PRO A 350 -2.11 2.12 -21.78
CA PRO A 350 -2.26 3.25 -20.85
C PRO A 350 -1.11 4.27 -20.95
N LEU A 351 0.09 3.80 -21.25
CA LEU A 351 1.25 4.66 -21.48
C LEU A 351 1.12 5.38 -22.82
N TYR A 352 0.65 4.69 -23.86
CA TYR A 352 0.44 5.30 -25.16
C TYR A 352 -0.62 6.42 -25.12
N TRP A 353 -1.76 6.19 -24.45
CA TRP A 353 -2.81 7.20 -24.25
C TRP A 353 -2.31 8.43 -23.48
N LEU A 354 -1.42 8.24 -22.51
CA LEU A 354 -0.86 9.35 -21.75
C LEU A 354 0.04 10.24 -22.62
N VAL A 355 0.83 9.65 -23.52
CA VAL A 355 1.78 10.42 -24.35
C VAL A 355 1.15 10.86 -25.68
N SER A 356 0.02 10.30 -26.09
CA SER A 356 -0.65 10.70 -27.34
C SER A 356 -1.12 12.15 -27.35
N SER A 357 -1.33 12.77 -26.18
CA SER A 357 -1.68 14.18 -26.03
C SER A 357 -0.47 15.14 -26.13
N SER A 358 0.76 14.61 -26.14
CA SER A 358 1.99 15.42 -26.17
C SER A 358 2.48 15.71 -27.60
N LYS A 359 3.16 16.85 -27.80
CA LYS A 359 3.83 17.21 -29.07
C LYS A 359 4.71 16.05 -29.57
N LYS A 360 4.75 15.84 -30.90
CA LYS A 360 5.41 14.66 -31.54
C LYS A 360 6.87 14.45 -31.10
N GLU A 361 7.61 15.52 -30.83
CA GLU A 361 8.99 15.49 -30.34
C GLU A 361 9.09 15.04 -28.88
N VAL A 362 8.24 15.59 -28.02
CA VAL A 362 8.08 15.18 -26.61
C VAL A 362 7.55 13.75 -26.54
N ARG A 363 6.77 13.30 -27.53
CA ARG A 363 6.29 11.91 -27.60
C ARG A 363 7.44 10.91 -27.78
N ARG A 364 8.38 11.17 -28.70
CA ARG A 364 9.54 10.27 -28.91
C ARG A 364 10.52 10.29 -27.74
N LYS A 365 10.86 11.47 -27.22
CA LYS A 365 11.79 11.61 -26.09
C LYS A 365 11.15 11.22 -24.74
N GLY A 366 9.88 11.54 -24.55
CA GLY A 366 9.11 11.24 -23.35
C GLY A 366 8.88 9.75 -23.16
N VAL A 367 8.48 9.01 -24.21
CA VAL A 367 8.35 7.54 -24.11
C VAL A 367 9.70 6.91 -23.76
N SER A 368 10.81 7.35 -24.37
CA SER A 368 12.15 6.79 -24.13
C SER A 368 12.79 7.19 -22.80
N SER A 369 12.48 8.37 -22.24
CA SER A 369 12.96 8.76 -20.92
C SER A 369 12.12 8.15 -19.79
N PHE A 370 10.79 8.09 -19.97
CA PHE A 370 9.88 7.36 -19.07
C PHE A 370 10.21 5.85 -19.07
N GLN A 371 10.82 5.35 -20.15
CA GLN A 371 11.27 3.96 -20.34
C GLN A 371 12.39 3.50 -19.41
N LYS A 372 13.23 4.41 -18.92
CA LYS A 372 14.45 4.01 -18.22
C LYS A 372 14.27 3.78 -16.72
N SER A 373 13.33 4.44 -16.03
CA SER A 373 13.30 4.42 -14.55
C SER A 373 12.08 3.74 -13.89
N ASP A 374 10.98 3.50 -14.60
CA ASP A 374 9.74 3.09 -13.92
C ASP A 374 9.52 1.57 -13.85
N ALA A 375 9.08 1.09 -12.68
CA ALA A 375 8.71 -0.31 -12.45
C ALA A 375 7.51 -0.75 -13.32
N ILE A 376 6.69 0.19 -13.78
CA ILE A 376 5.59 -0.05 -14.73
C ILE A 376 6.13 -0.65 -16.04
N GLN A 377 7.27 -0.17 -16.50
CA GLN A 377 7.85 -0.56 -17.78
C GLN A 377 8.59 -1.89 -17.72
N LYS A 378 9.12 -2.25 -16.55
CA LYS A 378 9.70 -3.57 -16.33
C LYS A 378 8.66 -4.66 -16.57
N PHE A 379 7.42 -4.45 -16.11
CA PHE A 379 6.31 -5.36 -16.39
C PHE A 379 6.02 -5.45 -17.89
N GLY A 380 5.83 -4.32 -18.57
CA GLY A 380 5.57 -4.33 -20.02
C GLY A 380 6.66 -5.01 -20.86
N ARG A 381 7.95 -4.80 -20.53
CA ARG A 381 9.08 -5.47 -21.20
C ARG A 381 9.13 -6.96 -20.90
N LEU A 382 8.84 -7.36 -19.66
CA LEU A 382 8.76 -8.77 -19.28
C LEU A 382 7.63 -9.46 -20.05
N THR A 383 6.43 -8.86 -20.06
CA THR A 383 5.28 -9.34 -20.83
C THR A 383 5.64 -9.52 -22.30
N GLN A 384 6.27 -8.52 -22.92
CA GLN A 384 6.69 -8.61 -24.32
C GLN A 384 7.63 -9.80 -24.59
N LYS A 385 8.65 -10.00 -23.75
CA LYS A 385 9.58 -11.13 -23.89
C LYS A 385 8.88 -12.49 -23.74
N LEU A 386 8.01 -12.62 -22.74
CA LEU A 386 7.27 -13.85 -22.48
C LEU A 386 6.27 -14.15 -23.61
N CYS A 387 5.59 -13.12 -24.13
CA CYS A 387 4.66 -13.26 -25.25
C CYS A 387 5.36 -13.61 -26.56
N TYR A 388 6.59 -13.15 -26.81
CA TYR A 388 7.35 -13.60 -27.99
C TYR A 388 7.69 -15.09 -27.92
N ALA A 389 8.07 -15.59 -26.74
CA ALA A 389 8.25 -17.03 -26.54
C ALA A 389 6.93 -17.79 -26.78
N ALA A 390 5.80 -17.26 -26.30
CA ALA A 390 4.48 -17.85 -26.49
C ALA A 390 4.05 -17.87 -27.96
N LEU A 391 4.37 -16.82 -28.71
CA LEU A 391 4.10 -16.75 -30.14
C LEU A 391 4.90 -17.83 -30.88
N LEU A 392 6.19 -17.98 -30.57
CA LEU A 392 7.03 -19.02 -31.16
C LEU A 392 6.49 -20.43 -30.86
N THR A 393 6.10 -20.70 -29.61
CA THR A 393 5.55 -22.03 -29.24
C THR A 393 4.22 -22.29 -29.93
N SER A 394 3.32 -21.30 -30.05
CA SER A 394 2.05 -21.46 -30.78
C SER A 394 2.26 -21.71 -32.28
N VAL A 395 3.24 -21.06 -32.92
CA VAL A 395 3.57 -21.31 -34.34
C VAL A 395 4.13 -22.72 -34.54
N ILE A 396 5.02 -23.18 -33.66
CA ILE A 396 5.56 -24.54 -33.71
C ILE A 396 4.44 -25.57 -33.54
N ALA A 397 3.53 -25.36 -32.57
CA ALA A 397 2.38 -26.23 -32.35
C ALA A 397 1.49 -26.33 -33.60
N LEU A 398 1.18 -25.18 -34.23
CA LEU A 398 0.34 -25.13 -35.43
C LEU A 398 1.00 -25.82 -36.63
N LEU A 399 2.31 -25.62 -36.84
CA LEU A 399 3.04 -26.29 -37.92
C LEU A 399 3.10 -27.81 -37.73
N LEU A 400 3.37 -28.28 -36.51
CA LEU A 400 3.40 -29.71 -36.19
C LEU A 400 2.03 -30.36 -36.39
N GLU A 401 0.95 -29.70 -35.96
CA GLU A 401 -0.42 -30.18 -36.15
C GLU A 401 -0.79 -30.30 -37.63
N ILE A 402 -0.42 -29.32 -38.46
CA ILE A 402 -0.63 -29.38 -39.92
C ILE A 402 0.14 -30.53 -40.55
N ILE A 403 1.41 -30.72 -40.16
CA ILE A 403 2.24 -31.80 -40.69
C ILE A 403 1.65 -33.17 -40.32
N LEU A 404 1.26 -33.37 -39.06
CA LEU A 404 0.66 -34.63 -38.59
C LEU A 404 -0.68 -34.93 -39.26
N HIS A 405 -1.46 -33.92 -39.64
CA HIS A 405 -2.71 -34.12 -40.38
C HIS A 405 -2.51 -34.39 -41.88
N LEU A 406 -1.36 -34.04 -42.45
CA LEU A 406 -1.01 -34.27 -43.86
C LEU A 406 -0.37 -35.64 -44.10
N THR A 407 0.32 -36.19 -43.09
CA THR A 407 0.96 -37.52 -43.11
C THR A 407 0.05 -38.59 -42.56
#